data_AF-A0A3Q9VZ71-F1
#
_entry.id   AF-A0A3Q9VZ71-F1
#
_cell.length_a   1.000
_cell.length_b   1.000
_cell.length_c   1.000
_cell.angle_alpha   90.00
_cell.angle_beta   90.00
_cell.angle_gamma   90.00
#
_symmetry.space_group_name_H-M   'P 1'
#
loop_
_entity.id
_entity.type
_entity.pdbx_description
1 polymer ?
#
loop_
_entity_poly.entity_id
_entity_poly.type
_entity_poly.pdbx_seq_one_letter_code
_entity_poly.pdbx_strand_id
1 'polypeptide(L)'
;MSKVPGLFLACCIIPLLAAWLVLRSGWQPDTTTNQGRFLGQEIRLNVPEQVHKAWFIALNQPGDCNQACLGQSELMDQLVVALGKHRQQVGLLLLGEGQSEVASVIPEAPVLSPGAFYLVDKRGLVVLEYLPQQDQTANRVLLKGLLKDLKKLLSYERSSSGGGQ
;
A
#
# COMPACT_ATOMS: atom_id res chain seq x y z
N MET A 1 26.89 22.59 -44.89
CA MET A 1 27.08 21.38 -44.06
C MET A 1 25.89 21.23 -43.12
N SER A 2 25.20 20.09 -43.24
CA SER A 2 23.89 19.80 -42.68
C SER A 2 23.90 19.74 -41.14
N LYS A 3 23.40 20.79 -40.48
CA LYS A 3 23.19 20.84 -39.01
C LYS A 3 21.96 20.04 -38.56
N VAL A 4 21.08 19.69 -39.49
CA VAL A 4 19.82 18.96 -39.27
C VAL A 4 20.01 17.58 -38.61
N PRO A 5 20.92 16.70 -39.08
CA PRO A 5 21.15 15.40 -38.42
C PRO A 5 21.71 15.55 -37.00
N GLY A 6 22.56 16.55 -36.73
CA GLY A 6 23.08 16.81 -35.40
C GLY A 6 22.00 17.30 -34.43
N LEU A 7 21.10 18.16 -34.90
CA LEU A 7 19.94 18.62 -34.11
C LEU A 7 18.98 17.47 -33.78
N PHE A 8 18.71 16.61 -34.76
CA PHE A 8 17.89 15.42 -34.55
C PHE A 8 18.49 14.49 -33.49
N LEU A 9 19.79 14.20 -33.60
CA LEU A 9 20.49 13.33 -32.65
C LEU A 9 20.53 13.91 -31.24
N ALA A 10 20.78 15.22 -31.11
CA ALA A 10 20.74 15.91 -29.83
C ALA A 10 19.34 15.88 -29.19
N CYS A 11 18.28 16.05 -29.99
CA CYS A 11 16.90 15.96 -29.52
C CYS A 11 16.55 14.56 -28.97
N CYS A 12 17.19 13.50 -29.45
CA CYS A 12 17.02 12.14 -28.92
C CYS A 12 17.91 11.86 -27.69
N ILE A 13 19.17 12.31 -27.71
CA ILE A 13 20.14 11.96 -26.65
C ILE A 13 19.91 12.78 -25.37
N ILE A 14 19.61 14.07 -25.50
CA ILE A 14 19.40 14.96 -24.34
C ILE A 14 18.30 14.45 -23.39
N PRO A 15 17.09 14.09 -23.84
CA PRO A 15 16.06 13.59 -22.92
C PRO A 15 16.45 12.26 -22.25
N LEU A 16 17.20 11.38 -22.94
CA LEU A 16 17.70 10.13 -22.34
C LEU A 16 18.73 10.38 -21.25
N LEU A 17 19.68 11.29 -21.48
CA LEU A 17 20.68 11.68 -20.48
C LEU A 17 20.02 12.38 -19.28
N ALA A 18 19.08 13.28 -19.52
CA ALA A 18 18.32 13.95 -18.47
C ALA A 18 17.54 12.94 -17.61
N ALA A 19 16.86 11.98 -18.24
CA ALA A 19 16.16 10.92 -17.51
C ALA A 19 17.13 10.07 -16.68
N TRP A 20 18.27 9.67 -17.24
CA TRP A 20 19.29 8.91 -16.51
C TRP A 20 19.84 9.66 -15.28
N LEU A 21 20.07 10.96 -15.41
CA LEU A 21 20.54 11.82 -14.31
C LEU A 21 19.48 11.92 -13.20
N VAL A 22 18.22 12.14 -13.56
CA VAL A 22 17.10 12.23 -12.62
C VAL A 22 16.90 10.92 -11.87
N LEU A 23 16.97 9.78 -12.57
CA LEU A 23 16.85 8.46 -11.93
C LEU A 23 17.99 8.20 -10.94
N ARG A 24 19.20 8.70 -11.22
CA ARG A 24 20.36 8.56 -10.32
C ARG A 24 20.41 9.56 -9.17
N SER A 25 19.79 10.73 -9.29
CA SER A 25 19.79 11.74 -8.23
C SER A 25 18.87 11.36 -7.06
N GLY A 26 18.03 10.32 -7.23
CA GLY A 26 17.04 9.93 -6.24
C GLY A 26 15.91 10.94 -6.08
N TRP A 27 15.75 11.86 -7.04
CA TRP A 27 14.68 12.86 -7.00
C TRP A 27 13.31 12.19 -7.03
N GLN A 28 12.57 12.32 -5.93
CA GLN A 28 11.19 11.86 -5.79
C GLN A 28 10.30 13.09 -5.61
N PRO A 29 9.19 13.22 -6.36
CA PRO A 29 8.27 14.34 -6.19
C PRO A 29 7.64 14.32 -4.79
N ASP A 30 7.58 15.49 -4.14
CA ASP A 30 7.03 15.67 -2.78
C ASP A 30 5.52 15.33 -2.68
N THR A 31 4.84 15.27 -3.83
CA THR A 31 3.42 14.89 -3.91
C THR A 31 3.28 13.65 -4.77
N THR A 32 2.83 12.56 -4.17
CA THR A 32 2.48 11.35 -4.90
C THR A 32 0.97 11.18 -4.95
N THR A 33 0.47 10.41 -5.92
CA THR A 33 -0.98 10.23 -6.10
C THR A 33 -1.61 9.31 -5.05
N ASN A 34 -0.78 8.65 -4.23
CA ASN A 34 -1.15 7.81 -3.10
C ASN A 34 -0.61 8.43 -1.80
N GLN A 35 -1.23 8.09 -0.68
CA GLN A 35 -0.80 8.51 0.66
C GLN A 35 0.13 7.47 1.30
N GLY A 36 0.01 6.19 0.90
CA GLY A 36 0.94 5.13 1.29
C GLY A 36 2.23 5.14 0.47
N ARG A 37 3.29 4.55 1.03
CA ARG A 37 4.58 4.39 0.35
C ARG A 37 4.65 3.01 -0.32
N PHE A 38 5.16 2.95 -1.55
CA PHE A 38 5.46 1.66 -2.17
C PHE A 38 6.61 0.96 -1.46
N LEU A 39 6.51 -0.35 -1.31
CA LEU A 39 7.62 -1.15 -0.82
C LEU A 39 8.76 -1.16 -1.83
N GLY A 40 9.99 -1.06 -1.34
CA GLY A 40 11.19 -1.17 -2.16
C GLY A 40 11.49 -2.58 -2.64
N GLN A 41 10.77 -3.58 -2.14
CA GLN A 41 10.94 -4.99 -2.48
C GLN A 41 9.60 -5.71 -2.54
N GLU A 42 9.55 -6.79 -3.31
CA GLU A 42 8.36 -7.62 -3.43
C GLU A 42 8.20 -8.51 -2.19
N ILE A 43 7.08 -8.37 -1.50
CA ILE A 43 6.72 -9.19 -0.34
C ILE A 43 5.37 -9.84 -0.61
N ARG A 44 5.28 -11.16 -0.44
CA ARG A 44 4.03 -11.92 -0.57
C ARG A 44 3.63 -12.52 0.76
N LEU A 45 2.39 -12.28 1.15
CA LEU A 45 1.73 -12.85 2.32
C LEU A 45 0.87 -14.04 1.89
N ASN A 46 0.77 -15.04 2.78
CA ASN A 46 -0.11 -16.18 2.55
C ASN A 46 -1.56 -15.82 2.92
N VAL A 47 -2.27 -15.19 2.00
CA VAL A 47 -3.66 -14.77 2.21
C VAL A 47 -4.62 -15.96 2.10
N PRO A 48 -5.69 -16.02 2.92
CA PRO A 48 -6.63 -17.14 2.86
C PRO A 48 -7.35 -17.21 1.50
N GLU A 49 -7.11 -18.28 0.74
CA GLU A 49 -7.62 -18.44 -0.63
C GLU A 49 -9.15 -18.52 -0.72
N GLN A 50 -9.80 -18.94 0.37
CA GLN A 50 -11.26 -19.13 0.48
C GLN A 50 -12.03 -17.79 0.51
N VAL A 51 -11.31 -16.70 0.77
CA VAL A 51 -11.85 -15.38 1.06
C VAL A 51 -11.81 -14.57 -0.23
N HIS A 52 -12.95 -14.54 -0.95
CA HIS A 52 -13.14 -13.84 -2.23
C HIS A 52 -13.11 -12.31 -2.07
N LYS A 53 -11.99 -11.76 -1.58
CA LYS A 53 -11.75 -10.33 -1.39
C LYS A 53 -10.85 -9.83 -2.50
N ALA A 54 -11.12 -8.60 -2.95
CA ALA A 54 -10.32 -7.96 -3.98
C ALA A 54 -9.00 -7.43 -3.40
N TRP A 55 -9.02 -7.00 -2.14
CA TRP A 55 -7.91 -6.40 -1.43
C TRP A 55 -7.94 -6.77 0.05
N PHE A 56 -6.79 -6.70 0.71
CA PHE A 56 -6.67 -6.86 2.16
C PHE A 56 -5.96 -5.66 2.78
N ILE A 57 -6.37 -5.31 4.01
CA ILE A 57 -5.61 -4.43 4.89
C ILE A 57 -4.92 -5.33 5.91
N ALA A 58 -3.60 -5.32 5.92
CA ALA A 58 -2.81 -6.09 6.89
C ALA A 58 -2.21 -5.18 7.95
N LEU A 59 -2.23 -5.59 9.21
CA LEU A 59 -1.51 -4.95 10.31
C LEU A 59 -0.39 -5.89 10.77
N ASN A 60 0.86 -5.44 10.73
CA ASN A 60 1.96 -6.22 11.30
C ASN A 60 2.06 -5.99 12.81
N GLN A 61 1.77 -7.03 13.60
CA GLN A 61 1.82 -6.99 15.06
C GLN A 61 2.69 -8.14 15.59
N PRO A 62 4.02 -8.00 15.54
CA PRO A 62 4.94 -8.95 16.16
C PRO A 62 4.77 -9.01 17.68
N GLY A 63 5.33 -10.06 18.30
CA GLY A 63 5.26 -10.28 19.76
C GLY A 63 5.94 -9.20 20.61
N ASP A 64 6.88 -8.44 20.04
CA ASP A 64 7.62 -7.35 20.69
C ASP A 64 7.02 -5.95 20.41
N CYS A 65 5.71 -5.87 20.23
CA CYS A 65 5.04 -4.61 19.88
C CYS A 65 5.08 -3.55 20.98
N ASN A 66 5.50 -2.34 20.58
CA ASN A 66 5.45 -1.14 21.42
C ASN A 66 4.03 -0.57 21.55
N GLN A 67 3.85 0.45 22.41
CA GLN A 67 2.56 1.11 22.62
C GLN A 67 1.94 1.69 21.34
N ALA A 68 2.77 2.24 20.44
CA ALA A 68 2.29 2.78 19.16
C ALA A 68 1.74 1.67 18.25
N CYS A 69 2.35 0.49 18.24
CA CYS A 69 1.86 -0.69 17.52
C CYS A 69 0.55 -1.21 18.12
N LEU A 70 0.49 -1.37 19.45
CA LEU A 70 -0.71 -1.86 20.13
C LEU A 70 -1.91 -0.95 19.87
N GLY A 71 -1.73 0.38 19.88
CA GLY A 71 -2.79 1.32 19.54
C GLY A 71 -3.33 1.20 18.11
N GLN A 72 -2.59 0.61 17.16
CA GLN A 72 -3.07 0.38 15.79
C GLN A 72 -4.07 -0.77 15.73
N SER A 73 -3.93 -1.76 16.60
CA SER A 73 -4.88 -2.88 16.69
C SER A 73 -6.29 -2.41 17.02
N GLU A 74 -6.42 -1.46 17.96
CA GLU A 74 -7.71 -0.84 18.33
C GLU A 74 -8.34 -0.06 17.16
N LEU A 75 -7.50 0.50 16.29
CA LEU A 75 -7.94 1.24 15.11
C LEU A 75 -8.38 0.30 13.97
N MET A 76 -7.95 -0.96 14.00
CA MET A 76 -8.32 -1.94 12.99
C MET A 76 -9.83 -2.25 13.00
N ASP A 77 -10.46 -2.31 14.16
CA ASP A 77 -11.91 -2.48 14.26
C ASP A 77 -12.67 -1.28 13.69
N GLN A 78 -12.14 -0.08 13.87
CA GLN A 78 -12.72 1.15 13.32
C GLN A 78 -12.60 1.21 11.80
N LEU A 79 -11.55 0.62 11.21
CA LEU A 79 -11.39 0.53 9.75
C LEU A 79 -12.55 -0.24 9.13
N VAL A 80 -13.01 -1.32 9.74
CA VAL A 80 -14.15 -2.11 9.26
C VAL A 80 -15.40 -1.27 9.16
N VAL A 81 -15.67 -0.45 10.19
CA VAL A 81 -16.80 0.48 10.19
C VAL A 81 -16.63 1.52 9.07
N ALA A 82 -15.44 2.10 8.94
CA ALA A 82 -15.12 3.13 7.96
C ALA A 82 -15.16 2.65 6.49
N LEU A 83 -14.97 1.34 6.25
CA LEU A 83 -15.09 0.72 4.92
C LEU A 83 -16.54 0.71 4.40
N GLY A 84 -17.54 0.72 5.29
CA GLY A 84 -18.95 0.85 4.93
C GLY A 84 -19.40 -0.19 3.89
N LYS A 85 -19.80 0.27 2.70
CA LYS A 85 -20.26 -0.59 1.59
C LYS A 85 -19.17 -1.47 0.97
N HIS A 86 -17.90 -1.18 1.22
CA HIS A 86 -16.76 -1.94 0.67
C HIS A 86 -16.29 -3.08 1.58
N ARG A 87 -16.90 -3.27 2.76
CA ARG A 87 -16.58 -4.35 3.71
C ARG A 87 -16.60 -5.76 3.09
N GLN A 88 -17.47 -5.99 2.10
CA GLN A 88 -17.53 -7.28 1.42
C GLN A 88 -16.34 -7.49 0.46
N GLN A 89 -15.70 -6.43 -0.02
CA GLN A 89 -14.61 -6.48 -1.01
C GLN A 89 -13.21 -6.45 -0.37
N VAL A 90 -13.13 -6.08 0.92
CA VAL A 90 -11.86 -5.90 1.64
C VAL A 90 -11.80 -6.88 2.82
N GLY A 91 -10.70 -7.63 2.92
CA GLY A 91 -10.39 -8.46 4.09
C GLY A 91 -9.45 -7.73 5.06
N LEU A 92 -9.45 -8.15 6.32
CA LEU A 92 -8.46 -7.71 7.30
C LEU A 92 -7.53 -8.86 7.66
N LEU A 93 -6.24 -8.57 7.79
CA LEU A 93 -5.21 -9.53 8.18
C LEU A 93 -4.45 -8.98 9.40
N LEU A 94 -4.26 -9.81 10.41
CA LEU A 94 -3.35 -9.54 11.52
C LEU A 94 -2.14 -10.45 11.34
N LEU A 95 -0.94 -9.88 11.19
CA LEU A 95 0.30 -10.64 11.03
C LEU A 95 0.95 -10.76 12.40
N GLY A 96 1.16 -11.98 12.88
CA GLY A 96 1.80 -12.25 14.16
C GLY A 96 0.94 -13.09 15.10
N GLU A 97 1.13 -12.91 16.40
CA GLU A 97 0.56 -13.77 17.45
C GLU A 97 -0.68 -13.17 18.14
N GLY A 98 -1.21 -12.07 17.61
CA GLY A 98 -2.40 -11.43 18.17
C GLY A 98 -3.69 -12.21 17.92
N GLN A 99 -4.75 -11.82 18.62
CA GLN A 99 -6.11 -12.34 18.40
C GLN A 99 -6.98 -11.20 17.89
N SER A 100 -7.80 -11.48 16.88
CA SER A 100 -8.81 -10.55 16.36
C SER A 100 -10.04 -11.32 15.95
N GLU A 101 -11.22 -10.80 16.31
CA GLU A 101 -12.50 -11.36 15.87
C GLU A 101 -12.85 -10.95 14.43
N VAL A 102 -12.22 -9.87 13.92
CA VAL A 102 -12.57 -9.26 12.64
C VAL A 102 -11.50 -9.46 11.56
N ALA A 103 -10.26 -9.76 11.96
CA ALA A 103 -9.15 -10.03 11.05
C ALA A 103 -8.75 -11.51 11.08
N SER A 104 -8.38 -12.05 9.92
CA SER A 104 -7.74 -13.36 9.86
C SER A 104 -6.31 -13.24 10.34
N VAL A 105 -5.94 -14.04 11.34
CA VAL A 105 -4.58 -14.09 11.87
C VAL A 105 -3.73 -14.97 10.95
N ILE A 106 -2.61 -14.44 10.49
CA ILE A 106 -1.62 -15.17 9.68
C ILE A 106 -0.22 -14.99 10.27
N PRO A 107 0.75 -15.85 9.90
CA PRO A 107 2.10 -15.76 10.44
C PRO A 107 2.71 -14.37 10.25
N GLU A 108 3.56 -13.99 11.19
CA GLU A 108 4.30 -12.74 11.14
C GLU A 108 5.16 -12.66 9.86
N ALA A 109 5.36 -11.44 9.37
CA ALA A 109 6.33 -11.14 8.34
C ALA A 109 7.44 -10.25 8.92
N PRO A 110 8.59 -10.80 9.36
CA PRO A 110 9.64 -10.06 10.08
C PRO A 110 10.26 -8.92 9.29
N VAL A 111 10.14 -8.98 7.96
CA VAL A 111 10.64 -7.97 7.02
C VAL A 111 9.77 -6.70 7.01
N LEU A 112 8.54 -6.79 7.54
CA LEU A 112 7.60 -5.68 7.61
C LEU A 112 7.80 -4.88 8.90
N SER A 113 7.64 -3.57 8.79
CA SER A 113 7.67 -2.64 9.91
C SER A 113 6.58 -2.98 10.96
N PRO A 114 6.93 -3.13 12.25
CA PRO A 114 5.96 -3.33 13.33
C PRO A 114 4.97 -2.17 13.45
N GLY A 115 3.68 -2.49 13.69
CA GLY A 115 2.61 -1.51 13.84
C GLY A 115 2.21 -0.79 12.55
N ALA A 116 2.80 -1.14 11.40
CA ALA A 116 2.40 -0.55 10.13
C ALA A 116 1.18 -1.26 9.54
N PHE A 117 0.33 -0.48 8.88
CA PHE A 117 -0.71 -1.01 8.01
C PHE A 117 -0.19 -1.18 6.58
N TYR A 118 -0.74 -2.16 5.88
CA TYR A 118 -0.39 -2.48 4.52
C TYR A 118 -1.63 -2.71 3.65
N LEU A 119 -1.58 -2.28 2.40
CA LEU A 119 -2.53 -2.71 1.38
C LEU A 119 -1.95 -3.86 0.58
N VAL A 120 -2.72 -4.94 0.50
CA VAL A 120 -2.30 -6.22 -0.07
C VAL A 120 -3.29 -6.63 -1.15
N ASP A 121 -2.80 -7.04 -2.32
CA ASP A 121 -3.67 -7.50 -3.41
C ASP A 121 -4.29 -8.88 -3.11
N LYS A 122 -5.25 -9.32 -3.94
CA LYS A 122 -5.89 -10.64 -3.82
C LYS A 122 -4.94 -11.85 -3.89
N ARG A 123 -3.71 -11.67 -4.38
CA ARG A 123 -2.67 -12.70 -4.47
C ARG A 123 -1.66 -12.62 -3.33
N GLY A 124 -1.90 -11.76 -2.34
CA GLY A 124 -1.03 -11.57 -1.20
C GLY A 124 0.15 -10.64 -1.45
N LEU A 125 0.24 -9.97 -2.59
CA LEU A 125 1.31 -8.99 -2.84
C LEU A 125 1.10 -7.76 -1.99
N VAL A 126 2.09 -7.41 -1.17
CA VAL A 126 2.08 -6.17 -0.39
C VAL A 126 2.46 -4.99 -1.29
N VAL A 127 1.58 -3.99 -1.40
CA VAL A 127 1.71 -2.90 -2.38
C VAL A 127 2.08 -1.57 -1.72
N LEU A 128 1.34 -1.18 -0.68
CA LEU A 128 1.51 0.11 0.00
C LEU A 128 1.70 -0.09 1.50
N GLU A 129 2.63 0.66 2.09
CA GLU A 129 2.96 0.72 3.51
C GLU A 129 2.47 2.05 4.13
N TYR A 130 1.98 1.97 5.36
CA TYR A 130 1.53 3.09 6.19
C TYR A 130 2.13 2.96 7.59
N LEU A 131 3.20 3.72 7.85
CA LEU A 131 3.92 3.67 9.12
C LEU A 131 3.14 4.32 10.27
N PRO A 132 3.11 3.72 11.47
CA PRO A 132 2.36 4.25 12.60
C PRO A 132 2.88 5.64 13.01
N GLN A 133 1.97 6.55 13.33
CA GLN A 133 2.31 7.87 13.84
C GLN A 133 2.14 7.92 15.36
N GLN A 134 3.07 8.58 16.06
CA GLN A 134 2.98 8.75 17.52
C GLN A 134 1.83 9.67 17.92
N ASP A 135 1.57 10.72 17.13
CA ASP A 135 0.45 11.62 17.35
C ASP A 135 -0.86 11.00 16.84
N GLN A 136 -1.87 10.97 17.71
CA GLN A 136 -3.17 10.39 17.38
C GLN A 136 -3.88 11.10 16.22
N THR A 137 -3.70 12.42 16.10
CA THR A 137 -4.32 13.21 15.02
C THR A 137 -3.66 12.87 13.68
N ALA A 138 -2.34 12.84 13.63
CA ALA A 138 -1.57 12.40 12.48
C ALA A 138 -1.90 10.96 12.10
N ASN A 139 -2.07 10.06 13.08
CA ASN A 139 -2.44 8.68 12.81
C ASN A 139 -3.85 8.54 12.21
N ARG A 140 -4.81 9.36 12.66
CA ARG A 140 -6.14 9.44 12.03
C ARG A 140 -6.07 9.96 10.60
N VAL A 141 -5.18 10.93 10.32
CA VAL A 141 -4.96 11.43 8.95
C VAL A 141 -4.36 10.34 8.06
N LEU A 142 -3.37 9.58 8.57
CA LEU A 142 -2.78 8.43 7.90
C LEU A 142 -3.84 7.40 7.50
N LEU A 143 -4.70 7.00 8.44
CA LEU A 143 -5.76 6.02 8.19
C LEU A 143 -6.80 6.51 7.18
N LYS A 144 -7.15 7.81 7.21
CA LYS A 144 -7.98 8.41 6.16
C LYS A 144 -7.32 8.33 4.80
N GLY A 145 -5.99 8.51 4.73
CA GLY A 145 -5.19 8.33 3.52
C GLY A 145 -5.27 6.89 2.99
N LEU A 146 -5.04 5.90 3.85
CA LEU A 146 -5.18 4.47 3.53
C LEU A 146 -6.55 4.16 2.92
N LEU A 147 -7.63 4.62 3.57
CA LEU A 147 -8.99 4.40 3.08
C LEU A 147 -9.25 5.09 1.73
N LYS A 148 -8.64 6.24 1.48
CA LYS A 148 -8.75 6.96 0.20
C LYS A 148 -8.07 6.18 -0.92
N ASP A 149 -6.85 5.70 -0.69
CA ASP A 149 -6.08 4.91 -1.65
C ASP A 149 -6.80 3.59 -1.95
N LEU A 150 -7.28 2.89 -0.93
CA LEU A 150 -8.05 1.66 -1.08
C LEU A 150 -9.33 1.86 -1.90
N LYS A 151 -10.09 2.93 -1.65
CA LYS A 151 -11.28 3.25 -2.46
C LYS A 151 -10.95 3.47 -3.93
N LYS A 152 -9.81 4.14 -4.21
CA LYS A 152 -9.32 4.36 -5.57
C LYS A 152 -8.98 3.03 -6.24
N LEU A 153 -8.24 2.14 -5.57
CA LEU A 153 -7.90 0.81 -6.07
C LEU A 153 -9.15 -0.04 -6.37
N LEU A 154 -10.14 -0.03 -5.46
CA LEU A 154 -11.41 -0.74 -5.65
C LEU A 154 -12.24 -0.20 -6.83
N SER A 155 -12.12 1.09 -7.15
CA SER A 155 -12.80 1.66 -8.31
C SER A 155 -12.24 1.14 -9.63
N TYR A 156 -10.92 0.92 -9.70
CA TYR A 156 -10.25 0.39 -10.89
C TYR A 156 -10.53 -1.10 -11.12
N GLU A 157 -10.59 -1.90 -10.04
CA GLU A 157 -10.97 -3.32 -10.13
C GLU A 157 -12.36 -3.48 -10.77
N ARG A 158 -13.33 -2.64 -10.35
CA ARG A 158 -14.70 -2.65 -10.90
C ARG A 158 -14.73 -2.34 -12.39
N SER A 159 -13.96 -1.35 -12.85
CA SER A 159 -13.91 -1.01 -14.28
C SER A 159 -13.27 -2.12 -15.11
N SER A 160 -12.32 -2.89 -14.56
CA SER A 160 -11.68 -3.98 -15.29
C SER A 160 -12.60 -5.20 -15.46
N SER A 161 -13.46 -5.47 -14.47
CA SER A 161 -14.39 -6.60 -14.49
C SER A 161 -15.63 -6.35 -15.37
N GLY A 162 -15.82 -5.13 -15.88
CA GLY A 162 -16.95 -4.74 -16.74
C GLY A 162 -16.66 -4.82 -18.25
N GLY A 163 -15.45 -5.22 -18.66
CA GLY A 163 -15.04 -5.31 -20.07
C GLY A 163 -15.26 -6.67 -20.74
N GLY A 164 -16.02 -7.57 -20.10
CA GLY A 164 -16.31 -8.91 -20.60
C GLY A 164 -17.80 -9.18 -20.69
N GLN A 165 -18.53 -8.39 -21.46
CA GLN A 165 -19.84 -8.74 -22.05
C GLN A 165 -19.93 -8.10 -23.43
#